data_AF-A0A3C1FAL3-F1
#
_entry.id   AF-A0A3C1FAL3-F1
#
_cell.length_a   1.000
_cell.length_b   1.000
_cell.length_c   1.000
_cell.angle_alpha   90.00
_cell.angle_beta   90.00
_cell.angle_gamma   90.00
#
_symmetry.space_group_name_H-M   'P 1'
#
loop_
_entity.id
_entity.type
_entity.pdbx_description
1 polymer ?
#
loop_
_entity_poly.entity_id
_entity_poly.type
_entity_poly.pdbx_seq_one_letter_code
_entity_poly.pdbx_strand_id
1 'polypeptide(L)'
;MRKLLTVVFFLLSVALNVQAAQNLKPNWGLGDVTDQNRAVTDSSNTNSLLAIVGGGSVNGGAVSNNTLIVDSQNISISDSTVIDQLVNLNRRLNPTYGAYVAGGVTFNNAATGNKLVLINLSGGVNALLGRDAYGGAALLQNSSERFGTGSANNNSVSVSHTTLVNQSLSTDPTVLIGGNVYGGYTEYSKGTANGNTVQITNGSLITANVYGGYVKHQLTDEDLETAGVIDNYANNNYVLIKDSTVNGTVAGAYGAATSIGNVVEIDNSTIVRQARAVGPGTGVEDSDAATTSANDNTLIIRNGSTVADAAAVEARSVNATGNTLTIDDSTVNAGGALYAVNMNLATSTTSGNSIAATVGSNTLNLNKINGTFGEIGATLNRAGTANGNTINITNSNLTLATPTIAGGAQSFFGGMQAYLSQLETDNLFYMPSDKGAMFGGVGLTYTRMYSNDFVAETPAATDVAIGGTNSDNNLVALKDSTINANIFGGISGYIDERSYTVAEYDTEDPTQLT
;
A
#
# COMPACT_ATOMS: atom_id res chain seq x y z
N MET A 1 -22.64 11.83 20.96
CA MET A 1 -24.12 11.90 20.99
C MET A 1 -24.70 13.04 20.13
N ARG A 2 -24.21 14.29 20.17
CA ARG A 2 -24.76 15.38 19.31
C ARG A 2 -24.64 15.14 17.79
N LYS A 3 -23.56 14.51 17.30
CA LYS A 3 -23.37 14.23 15.86
C LYS A 3 -24.28 13.12 15.31
N LEU A 4 -24.59 12.10 16.13
CA LEU A 4 -25.52 11.04 15.78
C LEU A 4 -26.97 11.57 15.72
N LEU A 5 -27.30 12.50 16.61
CA LEU A 5 -28.62 13.13 16.64
C LEU A 5 -28.89 13.96 15.38
N THR A 6 -27.89 14.63 14.81
CA THR A 6 -28.03 15.42 13.57
C THR A 6 -28.30 14.55 12.34
N VAL A 7 -27.66 13.38 12.22
CA VAL A 7 -27.89 12.43 11.12
C VAL A 7 -29.30 11.84 11.22
N VAL A 8 -29.74 11.47 12.42
CA VAL A 8 -31.10 10.98 12.67
C VAL A 8 -32.15 12.06 12.40
N PHE A 9 -31.91 13.31 12.81
CA PHE A 9 -32.88 14.41 12.59
C PHE A 9 -33.03 14.80 11.10
N PHE A 10 -31.96 14.76 10.29
CA PHE A 10 -32.04 15.05 8.86
C PHE A 10 -32.83 13.97 8.10
N LEU A 11 -32.68 12.70 8.48
CA LEU A 11 -33.36 11.57 7.84
C LEU A 11 -34.86 11.52 8.16
N LEU A 12 -35.27 11.94 9.38
CA LEU A 12 -36.67 12.03 9.79
C LEU A 12 -37.49 13.08 9.00
N SER A 13 -36.83 14.07 8.36
CA SER A 13 -37.50 15.06 7.52
C SER A 13 -37.66 14.68 6.04
N VAL A 14 -36.98 13.62 5.55
CA VAL A 14 -37.03 13.21 4.13
C VAL A 14 -38.14 12.19 3.87
N ALA A 15 -38.49 11.38 4.88
CA ALA A 15 -39.52 10.36 4.77
C ALA A 15 -40.93 10.95 4.92
N LEU A 16 -41.45 11.65 3.90
CA LEU A 16 -42.90 11.82 3.75
C LEU A 16 -43.39 12.32 2.37
N ASN A 17 -42.57 12.30 1.31
CA ASN A 17 -43.05 12.67 -0.03
C ASN A 17 -42.74 11.60 -1.07
N VAL A 18 -43.82 11.02 -1.60
CA VAL A 18 -44.02 10.40 -2.93
C VAL A 18 -42.75 10.09 -3.74
N GLN A 19 -42.56 8.80 -4.06
CA GLN A 19 -41.57 8.25 -5.00
C GLN A 19 -41.67 8.86 -6.41
N ALA A 20 -41.13 10.07 -6.57
CA ALA A 20 -40.62 10.55 -7.84
C ALA A 20 -39.11 10.31 -7.87
N ALA A 21 -38.57 9.85 -9.00
CA ALA A 21 -37.13 9.66 -9.18
C ALA A 21 -36.37 10.97 -8.86
N GLN A 22 -35.39 10.91 -7.97
CA GLN A 22 -34.50 12.02 -7.64
C GLN A 22 -33.68 12.36 -8.88
N ASN A 23 -33.88 13.57 -9.40
CA ASN A 23 -33.03 14.09 -10.45
C ASN A 23 -31.67 14.48 -9.84
N LEU A 24 -30.75 13.51 -9.83
CA LEU A 24 -29.38 13.69 -9.35
C LEU A 24 -28.54 14.45 -10.38
N LYS A 25 -28.83 15.73 -10.62
CA LYS A 25 -27.94 16.54 -11.44
C LYS A 25 -26.52 16.57 -10.83
N PRO A 26 -25.46 16.67 -11.68
CA PRO A 26 -24.11 16.89 -11.21
C PRO A 26 -24.06 18.14 -10.30
N ASN A 27 -23.59 18.01 -9.05
CA ASN A 27 -23.41 19.16 -8.15
C ASN A 27 -22.04 19.80 -8.37
N TRP A 28 -21.88 20.50 -9.50
CA TRP A 28 -20.62 21.08 -9.93
C TRP A 28 -20.68 22.59 -10.05
N GLY A 29 -19.66 23.28 -9.53
CA GLY A 29 -19.45 24.71 -9.65
C GLY A 29 -18.27 25.07 -10.56
N LEU A 30 -18.21 26.34 -10.96
CA LEU A 30 -17.07 26.93 -11.68
C LEU A 30 -16.01 27.55 -10.75
N GLY A 31 -16.30 27.66 -9.46
CA GLY A 31 -15.40 28.20 -8.44
C GLY A 31 -15.39 27.30 -7.21
N ASP A 32 -15.15 27.87 -6.04
CA ASP A 32 -15.15 27.12 -4.79
C ASP A 32 -16.53 26.52 -4.50
N VAL A 33 -16.55 25.28 -4.03
CA VAL A 33 -17.77 24.58 -3.63
C VAL A 33 -17.61 24.07 -2.20
N THR A 34 -18.29 24.73 -1.27
CA THR A 34 -18.17 24.43 0.15
C THR A 34 -19.50 24.08 0.81
N ASP A 35 -19.42 23.29 1.86
CA ASP A 35 -20.50 23.04 2.83
C ASP A 35 -21.82 22.52 2.21
N GLN A 36 -21.74 21.82 1.07
CA GLN A 36 -22.90 21.18 0.46
C GLN A 36 -23.25 19.90 1.22
N ASN A 37 -24.54 19.64 1.43
CA ASN A 37 -25.01 18.38 1.99
C ASN A 37 -26.06 17.76 1.05
N ARG A 38 -25.80 16.53 0.62
CA ARG A 38 -26.61 15.83 -0.37
C ARG A 38 -26.88 14.40 0.09
N ALA A 39 -28.13 13.96 -0.06
CA ALA A 39 -28.53 12.57 0.13
C ALA A 39 -29.01 11.98 -1.20
N VAL A 40 -28.68 10.72 -1.44
CA VAL A 40 -29.19 9.91 -2.54
C VAL A 40 -29.89 8.70 -1.96
N THR A 41 -31.18 8.56 -2.26
CA THR A 41 -32.04 7.53 -1.65
C THR A 41 -32.75 6.65 -2.68
N ASP A 42 -32.50 6.83 -3.99
CA ASP A 42 -33.04 5.98 -5.04
C ASP A 42 -32.01 5.55 -6.10
N SER A 43 -32.39 4.60 -6.95
CA SER A 43 -31.54 3.92 -7.93
C SER A 43 -31.61 4.49 -9.35
N SER A 44 -32.19 5.68 -9.51
CA SER A 44 -32.46 6.32 -10.82
C SER A 44 -31.23 6.55 -11.70
N ASN A 45 -30.02 6.46 -11.13
CA ASN A 45 -28.74 6.69 -11.79
C ASN A 45 -27.94 5.40 -12.04
N THR A 46 -28.59 4.25 -11.97
CA THR A 46 -28.03 2.98 -12.43
C THR A 46 -27.68 3.06 -13.91
N ASN A 47 -26.50 2.56 -14.29
CA ASN A 47 -25.91 2.62 -15.63
C ASN A 47 -25.72 4.03 -16.19
N SER A 48 -25.83 5.07 -15.35
CA SER A 48 -25.46 6.42 -15.75
C SER A 48 -23.94 6.60 -15.71
N LEU A 49 -23.38 7.20 -16.76
CA LEU A 49 -21.97 7.63 -16.83
C LEU A 49 -21.64 8.73 -15.82
N LEU A 50 -22.62 9.25 -15.09
CA LEU A 50 -22.47 10.39 -14.19
C LEU A 50 -21.57 10.07 -12.98
N ALA A 51 -20.63 10.98 -12.71
CA ALA A 51 -19.97 11.09 -11.43
C ALA A 51 -20.92 11.70 -10.38
N ILE A 52 -21.16 10.99 -9.27
CA ILE A 52 -22.08 11.45 -8.22
C ILE A 52 -21.26 12.04 -7.08
N VAL A 53 -21.34 13.35 -6.90
CA VAL A 53 -20.55 14.08 -5.91
C VAL A 53 -21.42 14.86 -4.93
N GLY A 54 -20.93 14.99 -3.69
CA GLY A 54 -21.47 15.91 -2.68
C GLY A 54 -21.26 17.37 -3.10
N GLY A 55 -20.08 17.67 -3.63
CA GLY A 55 -19.76 18.92 -4.34
C GLY A 55 -18.56 18.74 -5.27
N GLY A 56 -18.53 19.43 -6.40
CA GLY A 56 -17.41 19.36 -7.35
C GLY A 56 -17.06 20.68 -7.98
N SER A 57 -15.80 20.90 -8.35
CA SER A 57 -15.36 22.09 -9.08
C SER A 57 -14.60 21.69 -10.35
N VAL A 58 -15.05 22.17 -11.51
CA VAL A 58 -14.48 21.81 -12.83
C VAL A 58 -13.39 22.78 -13.32
N ASN A 59 -13.20 23.92 -12.66
CA ASN A 59 -12.33 25.00 -13.14
C ASN A 59 -11.40 25.52 -12.04
N GLY A 60 -10.71 24.61 -11.36
CA GLY A 60 -9.67 24.98 -10.41
C GLY A 60 -10.17 25.56 -9.08
N GLY A 61 -11.45 25.42 -8.71
CA GLY A 61 -11.96 25.86 -7.41
C GLY A 61 -11.68 24.84 -6.30
N ALA A 62 -11.49 25.31 -5.08
CA ALA A 62 -11.34 24.44 -3.91
C ALA A 62 -12.69 23.80 -3.55
N VAL A 63 -12.66 22.55 -3.07
CA VAL A 63 -13.86 21.80 -2.70
C VAL A 63 -13.74 21.36 -1.26
N SER A 64 -14.57 21.92 -0.37
CA SER A 64 -14.41 21.67 1.06
C SER A 64 -15.69 21.42 1.85
N ASN A 65 -15.57 20.56 2.87
CA ASN A 65 -16.63 20.27 3.84
C ASN A 65 -17.95 19.76 3.24
N ASN A 66 -17.94 19.26 2.00
CA ASN A 66 -19.13 18.72 1.37
C ASN A 66 -19.43 17.32 1.90
N THR A 67 -20.69 16.95 2.00
CA THR A 67 -21.13 15.63 2.45
C THR A 67 -22.07 15.01 1.42
N LEU A 68 -21.76 13.79 1.00
CA LEU A 68 -22.63 12.93 0.22
C LEU A 68 -23.04 11.73 1.09
N ILE A 69 -24.33 11.53 1.25
CA ILE A 69 -24.91 10.34 1.87
C ILE A 69 -25.59 9.52 0.77
N VAL A 70 -25.25 8.25 0.65
CA VAL A 70 -25.89 7.31 -0.26
C VAL A 70 -26.55 6.23 0.59
N ASP A 71 -27.87 6.25 0.58
CA ASP A 71 -28.77 5.28 1.23
C ASP A 71 -29.76 4.74 0.19
N SER A 72 -29.24 4.35 -0.97
CA SER A 72 -30.05 3.88 -2.10
C SER A 72 -29.67 2.46 -2.47
N GLN A 73 -30.69 1.63 -2.71
CA GLN A 73 -30.50 0.29 -3.27
C GLN A 73 -30.02 0.39 -4.72
N ASN A 74 -28.71 0.29 -4.94
CA ASN A 74 -28.05 0.12 -6.24
C ASN A 74 -27.90 1.42 -7.07
N ILE A 75 -26.78 2.12 -6.87
CA ILE A 75 -26.24 3.04 -7.90
C ILE A 75 -25.12 2.32 -8.63
N SER A 76 -25.52 1.42 -9.51
CA SER A 76 -24.63 0.44 -10.11
C SER A 76 -24.32 0.80 -11.56
N ILE A 77 -23.12 0.46 -12.03
CA ILE A 77 -22.79 0.40 -13.45
C ILE A 77 -22.56 -1.08 -13.76
N SER A 78 -23.49 -1.69 -14.49
CA SER A 78 -23.47 -3.11 -14.88
C SER A 78 -23.75 -3.33 -16.37
N ASP A 79 -24.14 -2.28 -17.10
CA ASP A 79 -24.32 -2.33 -18.54
C ASP A 79 -22.97 -2.27 -19.26
N SER A 80 -22.65 -3.32 -20.02
CA SER A 80 -21.39 -3.44 -20.76
C SER A 80 -21.15 -2.28 -21.73
N THR A 81 -22.19 -1.73 -22.33
CA THR A 81 -22.06 -0.60 -23.27
C THR A 81 -21.60 0.67 -22.56
N VAL A 82 -22.07 0.89 -21.33
CA VAL A 82 -21.68 2.02 -20.48
C VAL A 82 -20.26 1.83 -19.96
N ILE A 83 -19.89 0.59 -19.63
CA ILE A 83 -18.54 0.22 -19.20
C ILE A 83 -17.53 0.46 -20.35
N ASP A 84 -17.84 -0.03 -21.55
CA ASP A 84 -17.00 0.18 -22.74
C ASP A 84 -16.89 1.69 -23.08
N GLN A 85 -17.97 2.46 -22.88
CA GLN A 85 -17.92 3.93 -23.02
C GLN A 85 -17.00 4.57 -21.99
N LEU A 86 -17.05 4.19 -20.71
CA LEU A 86 -16.19 4.75 -19.65
C LEU A 86 -14.70 4.55 -19.94
N VAL A 87 -14.34 3.43 -20.56
CA VAL A 87 -12.95 3.13 -20.91
C VAL A 87 -12.47 3.97 -22.08
N ASN A 88 -13.35 4.17 -23.08
CA ASN A 88 -13.04 4.97 -24.26
C ASN A 88 -13.08 6.49 -23.97
N LEU A 89 -13.88 6.92 -23.00
CA LEU A 89 -13.84 8.26 -22.44
C LEU A 89 -12.55 8.42 -21.65
N ASN A 90 -11.54 9.00 -22.28
CA ASN A 90 -10.41 9.57 -21.57
C ASN A 90 -10.98 10.50 -20.47
N ARG A 91 -10.88 10.09 -19.18
CA ARG A 91 -11.46 10.79 -18.00
C ARG A 91 -11.22 12.31 -18.00
N ARG A 92 -10.17 12.73 -18.70
CA ARG A 92 -9.69 14.10 -18.88
C ARG A 92 -10.64 15.03 -19.64
N LEU A 93 -11.52 14.53 -20.50
CA LEU A 93 -12.32 15.38 -21.40
C LEU A 93 -13.68 15.82 -20.81
N ASN A 94 -14.20 15.14 -19.78
CA ASN A 94 -15.39 15.62 -19.10
C ASN A 94 -15.43 15.20 -17.61
N PRO A 95 -15.18 16.14 -16.69
CA PRO A 95 -15.06 15.86 -15.26
C PRO A 95 -16.37 15.37 -14.61
N THR A 96 -17.50 15.63 -15.26
CA THR A 96 -18.83 15.23 -14.77
C THR A 96 -19.19 13.78 -15.09
N TYR A 97 -18.43 13.12 -15.97
CA TYR A 97 -18.59 11.69 -16.26
C TYR A 97 -17.51 10.88 -15.54
N GLY A 98 -17.92 9.80 -14.87
CA GLY A 98 -17.00 8.94 -14.15
C GLY A 98 -17.71 7.82 -13.41
N ALA A 99 -16.99 6.70 -13.29
CA ALA A 99 -17.43 5.51 -12.57
C ALA A 99 -17.16 5.68 -11.06
N TYR A 100 -17.71 6.71 -10.43
CA TYR A 100 -17.45 6.97 -9.01
C TYR A 100 -18.55 7.73 -8.26
N VAL A 101 -18.50 7.61 -6.94
CA VAL A 101 -19.21 8.43 -5.95
C VAL A 101 -18.18 9.15 -5.06
N ALA A 102 -18.43 10.40 -4.69
CA ALA A 102 -17.49 11.14 -3.86
C ALA A 102 -18.13 12.15 -2.91
N GLY A 103 -17.49 12.38 -1.75
CA GLY A 103 -17.83 13.53 -0.90
C GLY A 103 -17.52 14.85 -1.61
N GLY A 104 -16.32 14.98 -2.19
CA GLY A 104 -15.94 16.13 -3.00
C GLY A 104 -14.88 15.84 -4.06
N VAL A 105 -14.94 16.54 -5.20
CA VAL A 105 -13.95 16.38 -6.30
C VAL A 105 -13.54 17.73 -6.87
N THR A 106 -12.25 17.94 -7.04
CA THR A 106 -11.71 19.12 -7.73
C THR A 106 -10.70 18.73 -8.79
N PHE A 107 -10.47 19.66 -9.71
CA PHE A 107 -9.43 19.59 -10.72
C PHE A 107 -8.42 20.71 -10.47
N ASN A 108 -7.13 20.36 -10.31
CA ASN A 108 -6.04 21.31 -10.08
C ASN A 108 -6.18 22.21 -8.83
N ASN A 109 -6.82 21.70 -7.78
CA ASN A 109 -6.91 22.37 -6.49
C ASN A 109 -7.05 21.35 -5.34
N ALA A 110 -7.49 21.79 -4.16
CA ALA A 110 -7.63 20.99 -2.96
C ALA A 110 -9.07 20.53 -2.70
N ALA A 111 -9.23 19.23 -2.43
CA ALA A 111 -10.43 18.62 -1.88
C ALA A 111 -10.21 18.36 -0.37
N THR A 112 -10.79 19.19 0.51
CA THR A 112 -10.51 19.14 1.96
C THR A 112 -11.74 18.96 2.83
N GLY A 113 -11.71 18.04 3.80
CA GLY A 113 -12.78 17.93 4.79
C GLY A 113 -14.09 17.32 4.27
N ASN A 114 -14.09 16.78 3.05
CA ASN A 114 -15.28 16.23 2.42
C ASN A 114 -15.59 14.83 2.95
N LYS A 115 -16.86 14.43 2.87
CA LYS A 115 -17.38 13.21 3.50
C LYS A 115 -18.25 12.42 2.55
N LEU A 116 -17.98 11.13 2.46
CA LEU A 116 -18.84 10.17 1.82
C LEU A 116 -19.35 9.18 2.86
N VAL A 117 -20.66 8.99 2.89
CA VAL A 117 -21.32 8.01 3.77
C VAL A 117 -22.12 7.07 2.89
N LEU A 118 -21.73 5.80 2.87
CA LEU A 118 -22.43 4.72 2.20
C LEU A 118 -23.07 3.84 3.29
N ILE A 119 -24.40 3.83 3.33
CA ILE A 119 -25.16 3.09 4.33
C ILE A 119 -26.31 2.34 3.66
N ASN A 120 -26.78 1.29 4.32
CA ASN A 120 -28.09 0.71 4.03
C ASN A 120 -28.94 0.69 5.30
N LEU A 121 -29.94 1.56 5.36
CA LEU A 121 -30.88 1.61 6.50
C LEU A 121 -32.07 0.64 6.34
N SER A 122 -32.26 0.08 5.14
CA SER A 122 -33.39 -0.81 4.81
C SER A 122 -33.14 -2.30 5.08
N GLY A 123 -31.96 -2.67 5.60
CA GLY A 123 -31.63 -4.04 6.02
C GLY A 123 -31.24 -5.01 4.89
N GLY A 124 -31.13 -4.54 3.65
CA GLY A 124 -30.57 -5.30 2.52
C GLY A 124 -29.06 -5.07 2.35
N VAL A 125 -28.46 -5.66 1.31
CA VAL A 125 -27.11 -5.31 0.86
C VAL A 125 -27.25 -4.23 -0.23
N ASN A 126 -26.81 -2.99 0.05
CA ASN A 126 -26.71 -1.98 -1.00
C ASN A 126 -25.47 -2.30 -1.83
N ALA A 127 -25.62 -2.50 -3.14
CA ALA A 127 -24.49 -2.74 -4.02
C ALA A 127 -24.09 -1.46 -4.75
N LEU A 128 -22.84 -1.04 -4.63
CA LEU A 128 -22.23 -0.07 -5.54
C LEU A 128 -21.36 -0.84 -6.54
N LEU A 129 -21.96 -1.25 -7.65
CA LEU A 129 -21.27 -2.02 -8.70
C LEU A 129 -20.57 -1.05 -9.66
N GLY A 130 -19.32 -1.37 -10.02
CA GLY A 130 -18.57 -0.65 -11.06
C GLY A 130 -18.27 0.80 -10.70
N ARG A 131 -18.32 1.20 -9.43
CA ARG A 131 -17.99 2.56 -8.97
C ARG A 131 -16.95 2.56 -7.87
N ASP A 132 -16.00 3.48 -7.96
CA ASP A 132 -15.10 3.81 -6.85
C ASP A 132 -15.78 4.77 -5.86
N ALA A 133 -15.31 4.77 -4.63
CA ALA A 133 -15.77 5.63 -3.56
C ALA A 133 -14.63 6.54 -3.06
N TYR A 134 -14.85 7.86 -3.05
CA TYR A 134 -13.87 8.85 -2.61
C TYR A 134 -14.42 9.70 -1.45
N GLY A 135 -13.64 9.91 -0.40
CA GLY A 135 -13.92 10.96 0.58
C GLY A 135 -13.73 12.32 -0.09
N GLY A 136 -12.53 12.50 -0.67
CA GLY A 136 -12.20 13.61 -1.56
C GLY A 136 -11.20 13.21 -2.64
N ALA A 137 -11.27 13.85 -3.81
CA ALA A 137 -10.34 13.62 -4.91
C ALA A 137 -9.84 14.92 -5.54
N ALA A 138 -8.53 14.99 -5.79
CA ALA A 138 -7.87 16.00 -6.61
C ALA A 138 -7.37 15.35 -7.90
N LEU A 139 -8.04 15.64 -9.01
CA LEU A 139 -7.83 14.98 -10.30
C LEU A 139 -7.15 15.92 -11.30
N LEU A 140 -6.43 15.36 -12.26
CA LEU A 140 -5.84 16.14 -13.35
C LEU A 140 -6.91 16.51 -14.39
N GLN A 141 -6.89 17.76 -14.84
CA GLN A 141 -7.66 18.15 -16.03
C GLN A 141 -6.87 17.78 -17.30
N ASN A 142 -5.56 17.93 -17.27
CA ASN A 142 -4.64 17.57 -18.35
C ASN A 142 -3.33 16.97 -17.82
N SER A 143 -2.60 16.22 -18.65
CA SER A 143 -1.35 15.57 -18.23
C SER A 143 -0.18 16.52 -17.97
N SER A 144 -0.24 17.76 -18.46
CA SER A 144 0.78 18.77 -18.14
C SER A 144 0.71 19.26 -16.70
N GLU A 145 -0.44 19.12 -16.04
CA GLU A 145 -0.64 19.51 -14.63
C GLU A 145 -0.04 18.52 -13.63
N ARG A 146 0.49 17.38 -14.07
CA ARG A 146 0.97 16.29 -13.18
C ARG A 146 2.00 16.74 -12.15
N PHE A 147 2.72 17.83 -12.42
CA PHE A 147 3.73 18.43 -11.53
C PHE A 147 3.14 19.37 -10.46
N GLY A 148 1.83 19.58 -10.46
CA GLY A 148 1.14 20.48 -9.55
C GLY A 148 1.02 19.93 -8.11
N THR A 149 0.24 20.63 -7.29
CA THR A 149 0.12 20.41 -5.85
C THR A 149 -1.31 20.06 -5.41
N GLY A 150 -2.18 19.65 -6.34
CA GLY A 150 -3.56 19.29 -6.02
C GLY A 150 -3.62 18.24 -4.90
N SER A 151 -4.47 18.46 -3.91
CA SER A 151 -4.42 17.71 -2.65
C SER A 151 -5.79 17.21 -2.20
N ALA A 152 -5.86 16.04 -1.57
CA ALA A 152 -7.06 15.46 -1.00
C ALA A 152 -6.86 15.19 0.50
N ASN A 153 -7.08 16.20 1.34
CA ASN A 153 -6.74 16.17 2.77
C ASN A 153 -7.98 16.11 3.68
N ASN A 154 -7.85 15.49 4.86
CA ASN A 154 -8.85 15.50 5.93
C ASN A 154 -10.24 15.02 5.49
N ASN A 155 -10.33 14.21 4.44
CA ASN A 155 -11.59 13.68 3.94
C ASN A 155 -11.94 12.38 4.66
N SER A 156 -13.22 11.98 4.61
CA SER A 156 -13.65 10.73 5.24
C SER A 156 -14.59 9.90 4.37
N VAL A 157 -14.41 8.59 4.38
CA VAL A 157 -15.39 7.62 3.87
C VAL A 157 -15.87 6.73 5.00
N SER A 158 -17.18 6.59 5.14
CA SER A 158 -17.81 5.62 6.04
C SER A 158 -18.68 4.67 5.22
N VAL A 159 -18.41 3.37 5.30
CA VAL A 159 -19.17 2.30 4.66
C VAL A 159 -19.73 1.38 5.73
N SER A 160 -21.04 1.16 5.73
CA SER A 160 -21.71 0.27 6.65
C SER A 160 -22.83 -0.49 5.95
N HIS A 161 -22.96 -1.79 6.20
CA HIS A 161 -23.99 -2.66 5.59
C HIS A 161 -24.05 -2.53 4.05
N THR A 162 -22.91 -2.31 3.40
CA THR A 162 -22.84 -2.00 1.97
C THR A 162 -21.78 -2.87 1.30
N THR A 163 -22.05 -3.26 0.05
CA THR A 163 -21.13 -4.01 -0.79
C THR A 163 -20.66 -3.15 -1.96
N LEU A 164 -19.35 -2.97 -2.12
CA LEU A 164 -18.73 -2.30 -3.26
C LEU A 164 -18.06 -3.36 -4.12
N VAL A 165 -18.44 -3.41 -5.40
CA VAL A 165 -18.00 -4.46 -6.31
C VAL A 165 -17.40 -3.84 -7.57
N ASN A 166 -16.18 -4.23 -7.90
CA ASN A 166 -15.57 -3.94 -9.20
C ASN A 166 -16.28 -4.69 -10.33
N GLN A 167 -16.23 -4.14 -11.54
CA GLN A 167 -16.85 -4.71 -12.72
C GLN A 167 -15.84 -4.88 -13.84
N SER A 168 -15.88 -6.03 -14.51
CA SER A 168 -15.01 -6.33 -15.64
C SER A 168 -15.55 -5.72 -16.93
N LEU A 169 -14.66 -5.32 -17.83
CA LEU A 169 -15.05 -4.99 -19.19
C LEU A 169 -15.56 -6.24 -19.92
N SER A 170 -16.55 -6.05 -20.79
CA SER A 170 -17.01 -7.08 -21.74
C SER A 170 -15.95 -7.43 -22.78
N THR A 171 -15.17 -6.43 -23.19
CA THR A 171 -14.15 -6.54 -24.24
C THR A 171 -12.82 -7.09 -23.73
N ASP A 172 -12.52 -6.88 -22.45
CA ASP A 172 -11.35 -7.44 -21.76
C ASP A 172 -11.67 -7.71 -20.28
N PRO A 173 -11.98 -8.96 -19.90
CA PRO A 173 -12.38 -9.27 -18.52
C PRO A 173 -11.25 -9.09 -17.50
N THR A 174 -10.01 -8.86 -17.94
CA THR A 174 -8.88 -8.55 -17.06
C THR A 174 -8.85 -7.10 -16.61
N VAL A 175 -9.53 -6.21 -17.33
CA VAL A 175 -9.67 -4.80 -16.95
C VAL A 175 -10.88 -4.65 -16.03
N LEU A 176 -10.65 -4.13 -14.83
CA LEU A 176 -11.67 -3.93 -13.80
C LEU A 176 -11.88 -2.44 -13.53
N ILE A 177 -13.14 -2.01 -13.43
CA ILE A 177 -13.53 -0.67 -13.02
C ILE A 177 -14.22 -0.67 -11.65
N GLY A 178 -14.02 0.39 -10.88
CA GLY A 178 -14.71 0.61 -9.62
C GLY A 178 -14.30 -0.33 -8.49
N GLY A 179 -15.08 -0.30 -7.41
CA GLY A 179 -14.93 -1.18 -6.25
C GLY A 179 -13.88 -0.71 -5.22
N ASN A 180 -13.07 0.30 -5.54
CA ASN A 180 -12.07 0.81 -4.60
C ASN A 180 -12.65 1.87 -3.67
N VAL A 181 -12.06 2.01 -2.49
CA VAL A 181 -12.37 3.04 -1.51
C VAL A 181 -11.13 3.87 -1.23
N TYR A 182 -11.25 5.19 -1.31
CA TYR A 182 -10.17 6.12 -1.04
C TYR A 182 -10.66 7.18 -0.05
N GLY A 183 -9.96 7.36 1.07
CA GLY A 183 -10.19 8.51 1.96
C GLY A 183 -9.88 9.80 1.23
N GLY A 184 -8.64 9.93 0.76
CA GLY A 184 -8.18 10.98 -0.15
C GLY A 184 -7.42 10.41 -1.35
N TYR A 185 -7.68 10.95 -2.53
CA TYR A 185 -7.03 10.54 -3.79
C TYR A 185 -6.43 11.76 -4.50
N THR A 186 -5.16 11.70 -4.89
CA THR A 186 -4.50 12.74 -5.69
C THR A 186 -3.67 12.16 -6.83
N GLU A 187 -3.66 12.84 -7.97
CA GLU A 187 -2.89 12.48 -9.17
C GLU A 187 -1.63 13.32 -9.37
N TYR A 188 -1.28 14.15 -8.38
CA TYR A 188 -0.25 15.16 -8.48
C TYR A 188 1.08 14.68 -7.86
N SER A 189 2.20 14.93 -8.54
CA SER A 189 3.54 14.54 -8.06
C SER A 189 4.00 15.31 -6.83
N LYS A 190 3.40 16.48 -6.56
CA LYS A 190 3.60 17.30 -5.35
C LYS A 190 2.31 17.46 -4.54
N GLY A 191 1.33 16.60 -4.80
CA GLY A 191 0.05 16.59 -4.09
C GLY A 191 0.16 15.94 -2.72
N THR A 192 -0.85 16.18 -1.87
CA THR A 192 -0.93 15.52 -0.56
C THR A 192 -2.25 14.79 -0.38
N ALA A 193 -2.22 13.66 0.32
CA ALA A 193 -3.37 12.89 0.75
C ALA A 193 -3.29 12.61 2.26
N ASN A 194 -3.33 13.68 3.06
CA ASN A 194 -3.06 13.66 4.50
C ASN A 194 -4.34 13.67 5.35
N GLY A 195 -4.29 13.03 6.52
CA GLY A 195 -5.33 13.17 7.55
C GLY A 195 -6.68 12.53 7.17
N ASN A 196 -6.72 11.67 6.16
CA ASN A 196 -7.97 11.08 5.69
C ASN A 196 -8.38 9.89 6.57
N THR A 197 -9.68 9.63 6.62
CA THR A 197 -10.26 8.53 7.40
C THR A 197 -11.10 7.61 6.52
N VAL A 198 -10.91 6.30 6.64
CA VAL A 198 -11.82 5.31 6.05
C VAL A 198 -12.31 4.34 7.12
N GLN A 199 -13.62 4.10 7.17
CA GLN A 199 -14.22 3.14 8.09
C GLN A 199 -15.13 2.20 7.30
N ILE A 200 -14.85 0.89 7.36
CA ILE A 200 -15.66 -0.16 6.74
C ILE A 200 -16.18 -1.05 7.87
N THR A 201 -17.50 -1.11 8.04
CA THR A 201 -18.14 -1.70 9.23
C THR A 201 -19.37 -2.54 8.92
N ASN A 202 -19.80 -3.33 9.90
CA ASN A 202 -21.12 -3.97 9.96
C ASN A 202 -21.45 -4.84 8.73
N GLY A 203 -20.62 -5.85 8.47
CA GLY A 203 -20.85 -6.84 7.41
C GLY A 203 -20.64 -6.32 5.99
N SER A 204 -19.90 -5.21 5.82
CA SER A 204 -19.63 -4.66 4.48
C SER A 204 -18.64 -5.53 3.70
N LEU A 205 -18.79 -5.54 2.38
CA LEU A 205 -17.88 -6.26 1.47
C LEU A 205 -17.30 -5.31 0.43
N ILE A 206 -15.98 -5.23 0.34
CA ILE A 206 -15.27 -4.45 -0.68
C ILE A 206 -14.48 -5.41 -1.57
N THR A 207 -14.80 -5.51 -2.86
CA THR A 207 -14.12 -6.49 -3.74
C THR A 207 -12.77 -6.00 -4.27
N ALA A 208 -12.45 -4.72 -4.11
CA ALA A 208 -11.17 -4.13 -4.51
C ALA A 208 -10.43 -3.53 -3.30
N ASN A 209 -9.65 -2.46 -3.53
CA ASN A 209 -8.73 -1.92 -2.53
C ASN A 209 -9.35 -0.85 -1.65
N VAL A 210 -8.78 -0.66 -0.46
CA VAL A 210 -9.14 0.38 0.49
C VAL A 210 -7.89 1.15 0.90
N TYR A 211 -7.88 2.46 0.67
CA TYR A 211 -6.75 3.32 1.01
C TYR A 211 -7.18 4.54 1.81
N GLY A 212 -6.45 4.86 2.88
CA GLY A 212 -6.63 6.10 3.63
C GLY A 212 -6.25 7.31 2.75
N GLY A 213 -4.98 7.38 2.36
CA GLY A 213 -4.46 8.32 1.37
C GLY A 213 -3.83 7.58 0.18
N TYR A 214 -4.18 7.98 -1.04
CA TYR A 214 -3.65 7.39 -2.27
C TYR A 214 -3.09 8.46 -3.19
N VAL A 215 -1.82 8.32 -3.55
CA VAL A 215 -1.14 9.17 -4.54
C VAL A 215 -0.90 8.34 -5.79
N LYS A 216 -1.46 8.79 -6.92
CA LYS A 216 -1.26 8.20 -8.24
C LYS A 216 -0.74 9.23 -9.21
N HIS A 217 0.49 9.67 -8.96
CA HIS A 217 1.16 10.56 -9.88
C HIS A 217 1.26 9.94 -11.28
N GLN A 218 1.19 10.78 -12.30
CA GLN A 218 1.14 10.39 -13.72
C GLN A 218 2.48 10.67 -14.41
N LEU A 219 3.58 10.36 -13.72
CA LEU A 219 4.94 10.63 -14.18
C LEU A 219 5.41 9.59 -15.21
N THR A 220 6.24 10.04 -16.16
CA THR A 220 7.01 9.15 -17.05
C THR A 220 8.29 8.67 -16.37
N ASP A 221 8.95 7.64 -16.91
CA ASP A 221 10.25 7.20 -16.40
C ASP A 221 11.29 8.34 -16.42
N GLU A 222 11.30 9.18 -17.47
CA GLU A 222 12.14 10.39 -17.56
C GLU A 222 11.82 11.42 -16.46
N ASP A 223 10.55 11.60 -16.10
CA ASP A 223 10.16 12.49 -15.02
C ASP A 223 10.68 11.98 -13.66
N LEU A 224 10.74 10.65 -13.46
CA LEU A 224 11.23 10.02 -12.23
C LEU A 224 12.73 10.23 -12.04
N GLU A 225 13.49 10.40 -13.12
CA GLU A 225 14.93 10.70 -13.11
C GLU A 225 15.23 12.17 -12.76
N THR A 226 14.21 13.05 -12.83
CA THR A 226 14.41 14.49 -12.62
C THR A 226 14.27 14.85 -11.14
N ALA A 227 15.35 15.38 -10.56
CA ALA A 227 15.38 15.84 -9.17
C ALA A 227 14.28 16.88 -8.87
N GLY A 228 13.59 16.72 -7.74
CA GLY A 228 12.58 17.67 -7.25
C GLY A 228 11.22 17.61 -7.98
N VAL A 229 10.99 16.61 -8.85
CA VAL A 229 9.67 16.35 -9.46
C VAL A 229 8.68 15.76 -8.46
N ILE A 230 9.18 14.91 -7.55
CA ILE A 230 8.38 14.16 -6.58
C ILE A 230 8.51 14.84 -5.22
N ASP A 231 7.40 15.32 -4.68
CA ASP A 231 7.31 15.92 -3.35
C ASP A 231 5.90 15.72 -2.79
N ASN A 232 5.44 14.47 -2.78
CA ASN A 232 4.08 14.11 -2.37
C ASN A 232 4.05 13.35 -1.05
N TYR A 233 2.94 13.52 -0.35
CA TYR A 233 2.79 13.09 1.04
C TYR A 233 1.45 12.37 1.28
N ALA A 234 1.47 11.33 2.09
CA ALA A 234 0.27 10.68 2.61
C ALA A 234 0.47 10.35 4.10
N ASN A 235 0.28 11.37 4.94
CA ASN A 235 0.55 11.34 6.37
C ASN A 235 -0.73 11.27 7.20
N ASN A 236 -0.66 10.64 8.37
CA ASN A 236 -1.69 10.67 9.40
C ASN A 236 -3.06 10.16 8.94
N ASN A 237 -3.10 9.22 7.98
CA ASN A 237 -4.35 8.60 7.55
C ASN A 237 -4.76 7.49 8.51
N TYR A 238 -6.06 7.31 8.71
CA TYR A 238 -6.63 6.27 9.56
C TYR A 238 -7.58 5.37 8.76
N VAL A 239 -7.37 4.06 8.80
CA VAL A 239 -8.27 3.08 8.19
C VAL A 239 -8.71 2.06 9.23
N LEU A 240 -10.02 1.89 9.38
CA LEU A 240 -10.63 0.86 10.22
C LEU A 240 -11.46 -0.08 9.35
N ILE A 241 -11.15 -1.38 9.42
CA ILE A 241 -11.99 -2.45 8.89
C ILE A 241 -12.49 -3.27 10.08
N LYS A 242 -13.80 -3.31 10.27
CA LYS A 242 -14.41 -3.99 11.40
C LYS A 242 -15.62 -4.82 11.00
N ASP A 243 -15.69 -6.06 11.46
CA ASP A 243 -16.82 -6.96 11.19
C ASP A 243 -17.16 -7.06 9.69
N SER A 244 -16.14 -6.98 8.82
CA SER A 244 -16.27 -6.77 7.37
C SER A 244 -15.20 -7.52 6.57
N THR A 245 -15.40 -7.60 5.24
CA THR A 245 -14.47 -8.26 4.31
C THR A 245 -13.96 -7.30 3.24
N VAL A 246 -12.66 -7.34 2.97
CA VAL A 246 -12.03 -6.64 1.84
C VAL A 246 -11.22 -7.65 1.03
N ASN A 247 -11.51 -7.77 -0.26
CA ASN A 247 -10.80 -8.72 -1.12
C ASN A 247 -9.46 -8.16 -1.63
N GLY A 248 -9.34 -6.84 -1.76
CA GLY A 248 -8.11 -6.19 -2.21
C GLY A 248 -7.13 -5.86 -1.08
N THR A 249 -6.24 -4.92 -1.36
CA THR A 249 -5.29 -4.41 -0.36
C THR A 249 -5.93 -3.33 0.49
N VAL A 250 -5.63 -3.35 1.79
CA VAL A 250 -5.90 -2.25 2.71
C VAL A 250 -4.60 -1.53 3.03
N ALA A 251 -4.55 -0.22 2.84
CA ALA A 251 -3.43 0.57 3.34
C ALA A 251 -3.81 1.94 3.91
N GLY A 252 -3.06 2.40 4.91
CA GLY A 252 -3.19 3.76 5.45
C GLY A 252 -2.73 4.79 4.42
N ALA A 253 -1.56 4.55 3.83
CA ALA A 253 -1.02 5.29 2.69
C ALA A 253 -0.53 4.34 1.58
N TYR A 254 -0.64 4.78 0.33
CA TYR A 254 -0.12 4.04 -0.82
C TYR A 254 0.28 5.00 -1.95
N GLY A 255 1.41 4.72 -2.60
CA GLY A 255 1.93 5.48 -3.74
C GLY A 255 2.69 6.77 -3.40
N ALA A 256 2.61 7.24 -2.16
CA ALA A 256 3.27 8.48 -1.74
C ALA A 256 4.77 8.29 -1.48
N ALA A 257 5.55 9.33 -1.74
CA ALA A 257 6.98 9.36 -1.47
C ALA A 257 7.27 9.37 0.03
N THR A 258 6.59 10.24 0.78
CA THR A 258 6.68 10.30 2.24
C THR A 258 5.34 9.93 2.89
N SER A 259 5.37 9.03 3.87
CA SER A 259 4.18 8.51 4.56
C SER A 259 4.43 8.31 6.05
N ILE A 260 3.99 9.26 6.87
CA ILE A 260 4.28 9.30 8.31
C ILE A 260 2.99 9.19 9.14
N GLY A 261 3.01 8.40 10.21
CA GLY A 261 1.94 8.39 11.22
C GLY A 261 0.63 7.74 10.75
N ASN A 262 0.65 6.93 9.70
CA ASN A 262 -0.55 6.25 9.22
C ASN A 262 -0.92 5.07 10.12
N VAL A 263 -2.22 4.87 10.32
CA VAL A 263 -2.75 3.81 11.20
C VAL A 263 -3.78 2.99 10.44
N VAL A 264 -3.62 1.67 10.47
CA VAL A 264 -4.59 0.71 9.97
C VAL A 264 -4.97 -0.26 11.07
N GLU A 265 -6.27 -0.46 11.25
CA GLU A 265 -6.83 -1.35 12.24
C GLU A 265 -7.81 -2.33 11.59
N ILE A 266 -7.55 -3.62 11.76
CA ILE A 266 -8.39 -4.73 11.29
C ILE A 266 -8.92 -5.46 12.53
N ASP A 267 -10.24 -5.45 12.73
CA ASP A 267 -10.92 -5.96 13.93
C ASP A 267 -12.05 -6.93 13.54
N ASN A 268 -11.93 -8.21 13.90
CA ASN A 268 -12.90 -9.25 13.55
C ASN A 268 -13.25 -9.25 12.05
N SER A 269 -12.23 -9.22 11.19
CA SER A 269 -12.38 -8.93 9.76
C SER A 269 -11.50 -9.81 8.87
N THR A 270 -11.88 -9.93 7.59
CA THR A 270 -11.12 -10.70 6.58
C THR A 270 -10.56 -9.80 5.50
N ILE A 271 -9.24 -9.80 5.33
CA ILE A 271 -8.52 -9.15 4.23
C ILE A 271 -7.90 -10.23 3.34
N VAL A 272 -8.46 -10.44 2.15
CA VAL A 272 -8.08 -11.57 1.29
C VAL A 272 -6.69 -11.40 0.68
N ARG A 273 -6.21 -10.16 0.52
CA ARG A 273 -4.92 -9.86 -0.11
C ARG A 273 -3.87 -9.37 0.88
N GLN A 274 -3.77 -8.07 1.10
CA GLN A 274 -2.69 -7.49 1.91
C GLN A 274 -3.22 -6.40 2.83
N ALA A 275 -2.68 -6.30 4.04
CA ALA A 275 -2.89 -5.17 4.93
C ALA A 275 -1.55 -4.49 5.22
N ARG A 276 -1.47 -3.17 5.03
CA ARG A 276 -0.28 -2.38 5.31
C ARG A 276 -0.60 -1.07 6.00
N ALA A 277 0.25 -0.54 6.88
CA ALA A 277 0.10 0.85 7.27
C ALA A 277 0.54 1.77 6.13
N VAL A 278 1.65 1.41 5.48
CA VAL A 278 2.17 2.04 4.25
C VAL A 278 2.48 0.97 3.22
N GLY A 279 1.87 1.09 2.05
CA GLY A 279 2.21 0.30 0.86
C GLY A 279 3.26 0.98 -0.02
N PRO A 280 3.71 0.31 -1.09
CA PRO A 280 4.74 0.82 -1.98
C PRO A 280 4.45 2.24 -2.49
N GLY A 281 5.47 3.08 -2.44
CA GLY A 281 5.51 4.42 -3.00
C GLY A 281 6.75 4.64 -3.83
N THR A 282 6.92 5.85 -4.35
CA THR A 282 8.11 6.23 -5.13
C THR A 282 9.16 6.83 -4.20
N GLY A 283 10.26 6.10 -3.98
CA GLY A 283 11.42 6.63 -3.28
C GLY A 283 12.04 7.80 -4.05
N VAL A 284 12.57 8.79 -3.34
CA VAL A 284 13.41 9.84 -3.91
C VAL A 284 14.80 9.69 -3.31
N GLU A 285 15.80 9.70 -4.17
CA GLU A 285 17.21 9.52 -3.80
C GLU A 285 17.99 10.83 -3.94
N ASP A 286 19.03 10.95 -3.13
CA ASP A 286 20.14 11.87 -3.40
C ASP A 286 21.41 11.03 -3.48
N SER A 287 21.97 10.96 -4.69
CA SER A 287 23.05 10.02 -5.04
C SER A 287 22.62 8.58 -4.71
N ASP A 288 23.17 7.99 -3.63
CA ASP A 288 22.91 6.61 -3.24
C ASP A 288 22.17 6.50 -1.89
N ALA A 289 21.51 7.58 -1.44
CA ALA A 289 20.81 7.62 -0.15
C ALA A 289 19.33 7.99 -0.28
N ALA A 290 18.47 7.30 0.48
CA ALA A 290 17.05 7.60 0.56
C ALA A 290 16.80 8.96 1.25
N THR A 291 16.01 9.84 0.61
CA THR A 291 15.62 11.14 1.18
C THR A 291 14.19 11.14 1.74
N THR A 292 13.38 10.15 1.37
CA THR A 292 11.99 10.03 1.80
C THR A 292 11.85 9.18 3.06
N SER A 293 10.68 9.24 3.70
CA SER A 293 10.45 8.57 4.98
C SER A 293 9.09 7.87 5.08
N ALA A 294 9.07 6.72 5.76
CA ALA A 294 7.91 5.95 6.15
C ALA A 294 7.97 5.68 7.66
N ASN A 295 7.73 6.71 8.47
CA ASN A 295 7.96 6.67 9.93
C ASN A 295 6.67 6.60 10.75
N ASP A 296 6.77 6.01 11.93
CA ASP A 296 5.71 5.99 12.96
C ASP A 296 4.37 5.41 12.47
N ASN A 297 4.40 4.52 11.48
CA ASN A 297 3.20 3.90 10.93
C ASN A 297 2.83 2.63 11.70
N THR A 298 1.54 2.40 11.88
CA THR A 298 1.01 1.32 12.72
C THR A 298 -0.02 0.47 11.98
N LEU A 299 0.17 -0.85 11.97
CA LEU A 299 -0.83 -1.82 11.56
C LEU A 299 -1.21 -2.70 12.77
N ILE A 300 -2.51 -2.80 13.05
CA ILE A 300 -3.08 -3.62 14.12
C ILE A 300 -4.07 -4.60 13.51
N ILE A 301 -3.87 -5.89 13.77
CA ILE A 301 -4.75 -6.98 13.34
C ILE A 301 -5.20 -7.73 14.59
N ARG A 302 -6.50 -7.75 14.88
CA ARG A 302 -7.01 -8.27 16.16
C ARG A 302 -8.35 -9.01 16.07
N ASN A 303 -8.68 -9.71 17.16
CA ASN A 303 -10.00 -10.30 17.45
C ASN A 303 -10.48 -11.30 16.37
N GLY A 304 -9.67 -12.30 16.06
CA GLY A 304 -10.02 -13.34 15.10
C GLY A 304 -9.93 -12.90 13.64
N SER A 305 -9.26 -11.79 13.35
CA SER A 305 -9.10 -11.31 11.98
C SER A 305 -8.23 -12.26 11.15
N THR A 306 -8.46 -12.29 9.85
CA THR A 306 -7.66 -13.06 8.90
C THR A 306 -7.12 -12.16 7.81
N VAL A 307 -5.82 -12.20 7.56
CA VAL A 307 -5.14 -11.44 6.49
C VAL A 307 -4.22 -12.38 5.70
N ALA A 308 -4.17 -12.26 4.37
CA ALA A 308 -3.23 -13.10 3.61
C ALA A 308 -1.78 -12.63 3.76
N ASP A 309 -1.47 -11.34 3.73
CA ASP A 309 -0.13 -10.82 4.01
C ASP A 309 -0.18 -9.46 4.74
N ALA A 310 0.78 -9.22 5.64
CA ALA A 310 0.80 -8.05 6.52
C ALA A 310 2.21 -7.48 6.73
N ALA A 311 2.31 -6.15 6.70
CA ALA A 311 3.49 -5.41 7.18
C ALA A 311 3.04 -4.03 7.68
N ALA A 312 3.73 -3.44 8.66
CA ALA A 312 3.52 -2.01 8.93
C ALA A 312 3.97 -1.18 7.70
N VAL A 313 5.15 -1.49 7.15
CA VAL A 313 5.67 -0.84 5.94
C VAL A 313 6.21 -1.87 4.96
N GLU A 314 5.79 -1.77 3.71
CA GLU A 314 6.50 -2.35 2.56
C GLU A 314 6.84 -1.22 1.59
N ALA A 315 8.14 -1.01 1.36
CA ALA A 315 8.61 0.03 0.45
C ALA A 315 9.95 -0.37 -0.19
N ARG A 316 10.50 0.53 -0.99
CA ARG A 316 11.78 0.34 -1.70
C ARG A 316 12.66 1.54 -1.40
N SER A 317 13.79 1.30 -0.72
CA SER A 317 14.78 2.32 -0.35
C SER A 317 14.18 3.62 0.21
N VAL A 318 13.42 3.50 1.30
CA VAL A 318 12.85 4.62 2.07
C VAL A 318 13.30 4.50 3.51
N ASN A 319 13.62 5.61 4.18
CA ASN A 319 13.92 5.57 5.61
C ASN A 319 12.68 5.14 6.39
N ALA A 320 12.78 4.19 7.31
CA ALA A 320 11.62 3.64 8.00
C ALA A 320 11.90 3.39 9.47
N THR A 321 11.47 4.32 10.33
CA THR A 321 11.69 4.27 11.77
C THR A 321 10.42 4.33 12.60
N GLY A 322 10.39 3.61 13.72
CA GLY A 322 9.29 3.70 14.70
C GLY A 322 8.00 2.99 14.27
N ASN A 323 8.05 2.16 13.22
CA ASN A 323 6.85 1.50 12.70
C ASN A 323 6.48 0.28 13.54
N THR A 324 5.17 0.01 13.68
CA THR A 324 4.66 -1.07 14.51
C THR A 324 3.69 -1.96 13.74
N LEU A 325 3.94 -3.27 13.75
CA LEU A 325 2.96 -4.29 13.39
C LEU A 325 2.55 -5.04 14.66
N THR A 326 1.25 -5.06 14.96
CA THR A 326 0.67 -5.84 16.05
C THR A 326 -0.34 -6.83 15.49
N ILE A 327 -0.16 -8.12 15.82
CA ILE A 327 -1.11 -9.18 15.53
C ILE A 327 -1.50 -9.81 16.86
N ASP A 328 -2.79 -9.77 17.19
CA ASP A 328 -3.33 -10.28 18.45
C ASP A 328 -4.52 -11.20 18.18
N ASP A 329 -4.42 -12.46 18.57
CA ASP A 329 -5.51 -13.45 18.44
C ASP A 329 -6.07 -13.49 17.01
N SER A 330 -5.19 -13.54 16.00
CA SER A 330 -5.54 -13.39 14.59
C SER A 330 -4.62 -14.23 13.69
N THR A 331 -5.04 -14.43 12.44
CA THR A 331 -4.35 -15.27 11.46
C THR A 331 -3.73 -14.43 10.36
N VAL A 332 -2.44 -14.63 10.07
CA VAL A 332 -1.76 -14.07 8.89
C VAL A 332 -1.16 -15.20 8.05
N ASN A 333 -1.60 -15.34 6.81
CA ASN A 333 -1.22 -16.43 5.91
C ASN A 333 -0.08 -16.02 4.95
N ALA A 334 1.00 -15.40 5.46
CA ALA A 334 2.00 -14.64 4.70
C ALA A 334 2.85 -15.44 3.67
N GLY A 335 2.44 -16.65 3.28
CA GLY A 335 3.09 -17.45 2.24
C GLY A 335 4.54 -17.86 2.55
N GLY A 336 5.05 -17.56 3.75
CA GLY A 336 6.40 -17.90 4.17
C GLY A 336 7.03 -16.90 5.15
N ALA A 337 7.00 -15.60 4.87
CA ALA A 337 7.74 -14.62 5.67
C ALA A 337 6.86 -13.50 6.22
N LEU A 338 7.08 -13.11 7.48
CA LEU A 338 6.35 -12.02 8.13
C LEU A 338 7.32 -10.96 8.65
N TYR A 339 7.14 -9.71 8.22
CA TYR A 339 7.97 -8.59 8.67
C TYR A 339 7.13 -7.39 9.13
N ALA A 340 7.50 -6.74 10.23
CA ALA A 340 6.91 -5.43 10.54
C ALA A 340 7.33 -4.38 9.50
N VAL A 341 8.60 -4.39 9.07
CA VAL A 341 9.10 -3.56 7.97
C VAL A 341 9.85 -4.41 6.96
N ASN A 342 9.42 -4.34 5.69
CA ASN A 342 10.10 -4.98 4.56
C ASN A 342 10.57 -3.91 3.57
N MET A 343 11.86 -3.57 3.64
CA MET A 343 12.51 -2.65 2.73
C MET A 343 13.22 -3.41 1.60
N ASN A 344 12.61 -3.35 0.43
CA ASN A 344 13.15 -3.94 -0.79
C ASN A 344 14.24 -3.04 -1.40
N LEU A 345 15.07 -3.65 -2.24
CA LEU A 345 16.14 -2.98 -2.96
C LEU A 345 15.56 -2.05 -4.05
N ALA A 346 16.10 -0.84 -4.17
CA ALA A 346 16.01 -0.03 -5.36
C ALA A 346 17.41 0.41 -5.81
N THR A 347 17.54 0.63 -7.11
CA THR A 347 18.76 1.08 -7.76
C THR A 347 18.58 2.52 -8.21
N SER A 348 19.59 3.35 -7.97
CA SER A 348 19.62 4.71 -8.45
C SER A 348 19.58 4.73 -9.97
N THR A 349 18.77 5.64 -10.49
CA THR A 349 18.66 5.86 -11.93
C THR A 349 19.87 6.60 -12.50
N THR A 350 20.61 7.34 -11.66
CA THR A 350 21.75 8.15 -12.08
C THR A 350 23.08 7.40 -11.97
N SER A 351 23.31 6.70 -10.85
CA SER A 351 24.57 5.99 -10.59
C SER A 351 24.50 4.48 -10.89
N GLY A 352 23.29 3.90 -11.01
CA GLY A 352 23.09 2.45 -11.10
C GLY A 352 23.28 1.70 -9.77
N ASN A 353 23.73 2.41 -8.74
CA ASN A 353 24.04 1.89 -7.41
C ASN A 353 22.78 1.59 -6.60
N SER A 354 22.84 0.66 -5.65
CA SER A 354 21.74 0.44 -4.70
C SER A 354 21.53 1.66 -3.79
N ILE A 355 20.28 2.03 -3.52
CA ILE A 355 19.96 3.18 -2.66
C ILE A 355 19.86 2.70 -1.22
N ALA A 356 20.72 3.25 -0.35
CA ALA A 356 20.76 2.93 1.07
C ALA A 356 19.62 3.61 1.85
N ALA A 357 18.98 2.85 2.75
CA ALA A 357 17.95 3.35 3.66
C ALA A 357 18.32 3.13 5.13
N THR A 358 17.92 4.06 5.99
CA THR A 358 18.01 3.91 7.44
C THR A 358 16.70 3.32 7.95
N VAL A 359 16.75 2.11 8.46
CA VAL A 359 15.59 1.40 9.01
C VAL A 359 15.89 1.05 10.46
N GLY A 360 14.94 1.30 11.36
CA GLY A 360 15.21 1.00 12.76
C GLY A 360 14.12 1.37 13.74
N SER A 361 14.29 0.95 14.99
CA SER A 361 13.31 1.18 16.05
C SER A 361 11.90 0.68 15.69
N ASN A 362 11.80 -0.32 14.81
CA ASN A 362 10.53 -0.90 14.41
C ASN A 362 10.15 -2.04 15.35
N THR A 363 8.85 -2.25 15.55
CA THR A 363 8.33 -3.24 16.49
C THR A 363 7.40 -4.23 15.80
N LEU A 364 7.63 -5.51 16.02
CA LEU A 364 6.69 -6.60 15.71
C LEU A 364 6.15 -7.19 17.01
N ASN A 365 4.83 -7.09 17.23
CA ASN A 365 4.15 -7.71 18.36
C ASN A 365 3.28 -8.87 17.87
N LEU A 366 3.55 -10.07 18.37
CA LEU A 366 2.79 -11.28 18.12
C LEU A 366 2.21 -11.78 19.46
N ASN A 367 0.89 -11.78 19.58
CA ASN A 367 0.21 -12.31 20.76
C ASN A 367 -0.86 -13.33 20.37
N LYS A 368 -0.88 -14.48 21.03
CA LYS A 368 -1.83 -15.57 20.76
C LYS A 368 -1.83 -16.02 19.29
N ILE A 369 -0.65 -16.06 18.68
CA ILE A 369 -0.49 -16.46 17.29
C ILE A 369 -0.23 -17.95 17.21
N ASN A 370 -1.00 -18.63 16.37
CA ASN A 370 -0.79 -20.03 16.04
C ASN A 370 -0.61 -20.15 14.53
N GLY A 371 0.55 -20.57 14.06
CA GLY A 371 0.80 -20.63 12.62
C GLY A 371 2.16 -21.16 12.23
N THR A 372 2.31 -21.40 10.93
CA THR A 372 3.54 -21.88 10.31
C THR A 372 4.16 -20.76 9.48
N PHE A 373 5.41 -20.42 9.77
CA PHE A 373 6.17 -19.39 9.08
C PHE A 373 7.53 -19.96 8.67
N GLY A 374 7.99 -19.66 7.46
CA GLY A 374 9.39 -19.85 7.08
C GLY A 374 10.31 -18.85 7.77
N GLU A 375 9.84 -17.62 7.99
CA GLU A 375 10.62 -16.54 8.58
C GLU A 375 9.77 -15.46 9.25
N ILE A 376 10.27 -14.88 10.34
CA ILE A 376 9.67 -13.78 11.07
C ILE A 376 10.75 -12.75 11.39
N GLY A 377 10.50 -11.47 11.13
CA GLY A 377 11.41 -10.42 11.55
C GLY A 377 10.74 -9.09 11.89
N ALA A 378 11.36 -8.26 12.74
CA ALA A 378 10.86 -6.89 12.89
C ALA A 378 11.27 -6.03 11.69
N THR A 379 12.46 -6.27 11.11
CA THR A 379 12.91 -5.53 9.93
C THR A 379 13.76 -6.39 9.01
N LEU A 380 13.44 -6.32 7.71
CA LEU A 380 14.32 -6.67 6.62
C LEU A 380 14.71 -5.39 5.87
N ASN A 381 16.00 -5.06 5.83
CA ASN A 381 16.54 -4.00 4.98
C ASN A 381 17.60 -4.55 4.03
N ARG A 382 17.32 -4.51 2.71
CA ARG A 382 18.21 -5.05 1.68
C ARG A 382 19.39 -4.14 1.33
N ALA A 383 19.33 -2.85 1.66
CA ALA A 383 20.44 -1.91 1.50
C ALA A 383 20.39 -0.82 2.58
N GLY A 384 21.41 -0.76 3.43
CA GLY A 384 21.51 0.18 4.54
C GLY A 384 21.43 -0.50 5.91
N THR A 385 20.90 0.21 6.92
CA THR A 385 20.96 -0.23 8.33
C THR A 385 19.61 -0.71 8.87
N ALA A 386 19.63 -1.58 9.87
CA ALA A 386 18.47 -2.16 10.56
C ALA A 386 18.68 -2.20 12.08
N ASN A 387 18.69 -1.03 12.72
CA ASN A 387 19.10 -0.88 14.13
C ASN A 387 17.92 -0.71 15.11
N GLY A 388 18.05 -1.27 16.32
CA GLY A 388 17.12 -0.97 17.43
C GLY A 388 15.72 -1.58 17.31
N ASN A 389 15.53 -2.58 16.45
CA ASN A 389 14.22 -3.19 16.22
C ASN A 389 13.87 -4.20 17.31
N THR A 390 12.58 -4.38 17.58
CA THR A 390 12.08 -5.24 18.64
C THR A 390 11.04 -6.23 18.11
N ILE A 391 11.18 -7.49 18.48
CA ILE A 391 10.13 -8.51 18.33
C ILE A 391 9.65 -8.91 19.72
N ASN A 392 8.35 -8.82 19.95
CA ASN A 392 7.69 -9.35 21.14
C ASN A 392 6.79 -10.50 20.74
N ILE A 393 7.02 -11.69 21.30
CA ILE A 393 6.17 -12.87 21.08
C ILE A 393 5.64 -13.38 22.42
N THR A 394 4.33 -13.39 22.56
CA THR A 394 3.64 -13.81 23.78
C THR A 394 2.52 -14.80 23.51
N ASN A 395 2.36 -15.81 24.37
CA ASN A 395 1.25 -16.78 24.30
C ASN A 395 1.08 -17.44 22.93
N SER A 396 2.15 -17.64 22.17
CA SER A 396 2.09 -18.04 20.75
C SER A 396 2.74 -19.40 20.50
N ASN A 397 2.25 -20.12 19.49
CA ASN A 397 2.81 -21.37 19.01
C ASN A 397 3.18 -21.25 17.52
N LEU A 398 4.48 -21.10 17.25
CA LEU A 398 5.00 -20.82 15.91
C LEU A 398 5.84 -21.99 15.42
N THR A 399 5.57 -22.50 14.23
CA THR A 399 6.30 -23.62 13.63
C THR A 399 6.95 -23.25 12.29
N LEU A 400 7.98 -24.00 11.90
CA LEU A 400 8.82 -23.71 10.74
C LEU A 400 8.15 -24.32 9.53
N ALA A 401 7.94 -23.52 8.49
CA ALA A 401 7.69 -24.08 7.17
C ALA A 401 8.99 -24.75 6.72
N THR A 402 9.00 -26.07 6.53
CA THR A 402 10.17 -26.78 6.00
C THR A 402 10.63 -26.08 4.72
N PRO A 403 11.85 -25.50 4.67
CA PRO A 403 12.31 -24.84 3.46
C PRO A 403 12.39 -25.88 2.35
N THR A 404 11.82 -25.58 1.18
CA THR A 404 11.99 -26.43 0.00
C THR A 404 13.44 -26.33 -0.45
N ILE A 405 14.25 -27.32 -0.09
CA ILE A 405 15.68 -27.33 -0.38
C ILE A 405 15.88 -27.85 -1.82
N ALA A 406 16.28 -26.97 -2.74
CA ALA A 406 16.93 -27.40 -3.97
C ALA A 406 18.46 -27.42 -3.72
N GLY A 407 19.05 -28.61 -3.50
CA GLY A 407 20.51 -28.79 -3.47
C GLY A 407 21.23 -28.69 -2.11
N GLY A 408 20.53 -28.83 -0.99
CA GLY A 408 21.14 -28.92 0.36
C GLY A 408 21.24 -27.61 1.16
N ALA A 409 21.05 -26.43 0.55
CA ALA A 409 21.11 -25.15 1.27
C ALA A 409 19.71 -24.66 1.71
N GLN A 410 19.53 -24.30 2.98
CA GLN A 410 18.34 -23.57 3.41
C GLN A 410 18.38 -22.15 2.85
N SER A 411 17.31 -21.74 2.15
CA SER A 411 17.19 -20.36 1.68
C SER A 411 16.50 -19.51 2.75
N PHE A 412 17.08 -18.34 3.03
CA PHE A 412 16.54 -17.33 3.94
C PHE A 412 16.18 -16.07 3.13
N PHE A 413 15.42 -15.15 3.72
CA PHE A 413 15.26 -13.79 3.20
C PHE A 413 14.67 -13.69 1.77
N GLY A 414 13.73 -14.58 1.42
CA GLY A 414 13.02 -14.55 0.14
C GLY A 414 13.88 -15.00 -1.06
N GLY A 415 14.69 -16.04 -0.88
CA GLY A 415 15.52 -16.61 -1.94
C GLY A 415 16.94 -16.05 -2.00
N MET A 416 17.33 -15.19 -1.05
CA MET A 416 18.75 -14.95 -0.81
C MET A 416 19.35 -16.26 -0.31
N GLN A 417 20.14 -16.91 -1.16
CA GLN A 417 21.03 -17.97 -0.71
C GLN A 417 22.10 -17.30 0.17
N ALA A 418 21.80 -17.18 1.46
CA ALA A 418 22.87 -16.99 2.42
C ALA A 418 23.77 -18.21 2.27
N TYR A 419 25.08 -18.00 2.06
CA TYR A 419 26.10 -19.06 2.08
C TYR A 419 26.29 -19.62 3.50
N LEU A 420 25.18 -19.95 4.19
CA LEU A 420 25.16 -20.61 5.48
C LEU A 420 25.82 -21.98 5.41
N SER A 421 25.73 -22.66 4.26
CA SER A 421 26.48 -23.89 4.02
C SER A 421 27.99 -23.67 4.15
N GLN A 422 28.51 -22.51 3.78
CA GLN A 422 29.93 -22.16 3.91
C GLN A 422 30.29 -21.85 5.37
N LEU A 423 29.43 -21.15 6.11
CA LEU A 423 29.56 -20.96 7.56
C LEU A 423 29.47 -22.28 8.35
N GLU A 424 28.64 -23.22 7.92
CA GLU A 424 28.57 -24.58 8.47
C GLU A 424 29.81 -25.40 8.13
N THR A 425 30.30 -25.31 6.89
CA THR A 425 31.53 -26.00 6.44
C THR A 425 32.77 -25.48 7.17
N ASP A 426 32.79 -24.19 7.51
CA ASP A 426 33.85 -23.54 8.28
C ASP A 426 33.68 -23.69 9.81
N ASN A 427 32.67 -24.45 10.28
CA ASN A 427 32.30 -24.63 11.69
C ASN A 427 31.99 -23.32 12.45
N LEU A 428 31.61 -22.27 11.75
CA LEU A 428 31.27 -20.97 12.32
C LEU A 428 29.80 -20.90 12.77
N PHE A 429 28.95 -21.81 12.29
CA PHE A 429 27.53 -21.90 12.63
C PHE A 429 27.02 -23.35 12.42
N TYR A 430 26.01 -23.82 13.17
CA TYR A 430 25.37 -25.13 12.95
C TYR A 430 23.86 -24.98 13.13
N MET A 431 23.09 -25.41 12.13
CA MET A 431 21.64 -25.28 12.15
C MET A 431 20.93 -26.65 12.05
N PRO A 432 20.23 -27.10 13.10
CA PRO A 432 19.46 -28.35 13.04
C PRO A 432 18.36 -28.27 11.98
N SER A 433 18.16 -29.34 11.21
CA SER A 433 17.15 -29.39 10.14
C SER A 433 15.70 -29.36 10.63
N ASP A 434 15.49 -29.58 11.93
CA ASP A 434 14.20 -29.64 12.62
C ASP A 434 13.94 -28.43 13.54
N LYS A 435 14.86 -27.45 13.59
CA LYS A 435 14.77 -26.27 14.46
C LYS A 435 14.97 -24.95 13.68
N GLY A 436 14.17 -23.94 14.01
CA GLY A 436 14.38 -22.57 13.53
C GLY A 436 15.58 -21.86 14.19
N ALA A 437 16.16 -20.88 13.50
CA ALA A 437 17.24 -20.02 14.00
C ALA A 437 16.71 -18.72 14.60
N MET A 438 17.39 -18.17 15.62
CA MET A 438 17.01 -16.92 16.28
C MET A 438 18.19 -15.96 16.40
N PHE A 439 18.03 -14.74 15.89
CA PHE A 439 19.06 -13.70 15.96
C PHE A 439 18.48 -12.36 16.45
N GLY A 440 19.24 -11.67 17.29
CA GLY A 440 18.97 -10.27 17.62
C GLY A 440 19.08 -9.42 16.37
N GLY A 441 20.24 -9.37 15.73
CA GLY A 441 20.41 -8.75 14.42
C GLY A 441 21.45 -9.47 13.57
N VAL A 442 21.37 -9.31 12.24
CA VAL A 442 22.29 -9.91 11.27
C VAL A 442 22.75 -8.85 10.27
N GLY A 443 24.06 -8.74 10.05
CA GLY A 443 24.65 -8.04 8.90
C GLY A 443 25.17 -9.09 7.91
N LEU A 444 24.78 -9.01 6.65
CA LEU A 444 25.17 -9.97 5.62
C LEU A 444 25.95 -9.27 4.51
N THR A 445 27.15 -9.75 4.21
CA THR A 445 27.90 -9.35 3.01
C THR A 445 27.62 -10.35 1.89
N TYR A 446 27.04 -9.90 0.77
CA TYR A 446 26.76 -10.72 -0.41
C TYR A 446 27.41 -10.11 -1.65
N THR A 447 28.00 -10.92 -2.53
CA THR A 447 28.51 -10.46 -3.84
C THR A 447 27.57 -10.89 -4.97
N ARG A 448 27.01 -9.92 -5.73
CA ARG A 448 26.21 -10.18 -6.92
C ARG A 448 27.08 -10.05 -8.16
N MET A 449 27.16 -11.10 -8.98
CA MET A 449 27.96 -11.11 -10.22
C MET A 449 27.05 -10.91 -11.44
N TYR A 450 27.39 -9.98 -12.34
CA TYR A 450 26.74 -9.84 -13.65
C TYR A 450 27.77 -9.93 -14.78
N SER A 451 27.37 -10.57 -15.89
CA SER A 451 28.12 -10.59 -17.15
C SER A 451 27.57 -9.54 -18.09
N ASN A 452 28.37 -8.55 -18.45
CA ASN A 452 28.05 -7.60 -19.54
C ASN A 452 28.82 -8.00 -20.81
N ASP A 453 28.35 -7.54 -21.98
CA ASP A 453 28.84 -7.90 -23.32
C ASP A 453 30.36 -7.89 -23.49
N PHE A 454 30.85 -8.76 -24.39
CA PHE A 454 32.25 -9.01 -24.69
C PHE A 454 33.05 -7.74 -25.03
N VAL A 455 34.15 -7.47 -24.30
CA VAL A 455 35.15 -6.45 -24.66
C VAL A 455 36.57 -7.00 -24.49
N ALA A 456 37.47 -6.53 -25.37
CA ALA A 456 38.79 -7.11 -25.65
C ALA A 456 39.92 -6.75 -24.66
N GLU A 457 39.63 -6.09 -23.55
CA GLU A 457 40.64 -5.69 -22.55
C GLU A 457 40.39 -6.35 -21.19
N THR A 458 41.48 -6.55 -20.43
CA THR A 458 41.47 -7.12 -19.07
C THR A 458 40.45 -6.37 -18.20
N PRO A 459 39.50 -7.06 -17.55
CA PRO A 459 38.37 -6.40 -16.90
C PRO A 459 38.82 -5.51 -15.74
N ALA A 460 38.37 -4.26 -15.76
CA ALA A 460 38.36 -3.43 -14.56
C ALA A 460 37.19 -3.88 -13.68
N ALA A 461 37.48 -4.47 -12.53
CA ALA A 461 36.47 -4.65 -11.49
C ALA A 461 36.12 -3.26 -10.93
N THR A 462 34.92 -2.78 -11.21
CA THR A 462 34.34 -1.67 -10.45
C THR A 462 33.66 -2.25 -9.22
N ASP A 463 34.31 -2.09 -8.06
CA ASP A 463 33.70 -2.37 -6.77
C ASP A 463 32.60 -1.32 -6.51
N VAL A 464 31.34 -1.74 -6.54
CA VAL A 464 30.22 -0.92 -6.06
C VAL A 464 29.94 -1.34 -4.62
N ALA A 465 30.62 -0.67 -3.67
CA ALA A 465 30.45 -0.91 -2.24
C ALA A 465 29.36 0.00 -1.67
N ILE A 466 28.25 -0.58 -1.19
CA ILE A 466 27.16 0.20 -0.58
C ILE A 466 26.76 -0.43 0.75
N GLY A 467 26.98 0.36 1.81
CA GLY A 467 27.05 -0.09 3.20
C GLY A 467 25.72 -0.55 3.81
N GLY A 468 25.65 -1.83 4.19
CA GLY A 468 24.98 -2.24 5.42
C GLY A 468 26.00 -2.27 6.55
N THR A 469 26.06 -1.23 7.36
CA THR A 469 27.15 -1.06 8.35
C THR A 469 26.88 -1.79 9.67
N ASN A 470 25.62 -2.00 10.05
CA ASN A 470 25.25 -2.61 11.33
C ASN A 470 23.75 -2.98 11.48
N SER A 471 23.49 -3.97 12.35
CA SER A 471 22.17 -4.38 12.84
C SER A 471 22.22 -4.44 14.37
N ASP A 472 22.56 -3.33 14.99
CA ASP A 472 22.84 -3.21 16.43
C ASP A 472 21.55 -3.05 17.24
N ASN A 473 21.63 -3.40 18.53
CA ASN A 473 20.59 -3.16 19.54
C ASN A 473 19.21 -3.74 19.21
N ASN A 474 19.15 -4.77 18.38
CA ASN A 474 17.92 -5.46 18.08
C ASN A 474 17.57 -6.48 19.19
N LEU A 475 16.28 -6.57 19.54
CA LEU A 475 15.77 -7.37 20.65
C LEU A 475 14.72 -8.38 20.17
N VAL A 476 14.84 -9.62 20.65
CA VAL A 476 13.78 -10.64 20.55
C VAL A 476 13.36 -11.04 21.96
N ALA A 477 12.13 -10.74 22.34
CA ALA A 477 11.55 -11.04 23.62
C ALA A 477 10.47 -12.13 23.48
N LEU A 478 10.64 -13.23 24.22
CA LEU A 478 9.71 -14.36 24.24
C LEU A 478 9.11 -14.53 25.63
N LYS A 479 7.81 -14.78 25.69
CA LYS A 479 7.12 -15.15 26.93
C LYS A 479 6.01 -16.17 26.65
N ASP A 480 5.95 -17.22 27.45
CA ASP A 480 4.87 -18.21 27.43
C ASP A 480 4.55 -18.75 26.00
N SER A 481 5.59 -19.01 25.20
CA SER A 481 5.46 -19.33 23.77
C SER A 481 6.31 -20.54 23.38
N THR A 482 5.83 -21.31 22.41
CA THR A 482 6.56 -22.42 21.77
C THR A 482 7.02 -21.96 20.40
N ILE A 483 8.33 -21.90 20.20
CA ILE A 483 8.93 -21.40 18.96
C ILE A 483 9.73 -22.51 18.30
N ASN A 484 9.34 -22.83 17.08
CA ASN A 484 10.13 -23.58 16.13
C ASN A 484 10.07 -22.86 14.78
N ALA A 485 10.51 -21.61 14.65
CA ALA A 485 10.52 -20.86 13.38
C ALA A 485 11.76 -19.96 13.32
N ASN A 486 12.13 -19.46 12.13
CA ASN A 486 13.25 -18.52 12.01
C ASN A 486 12.82 -17.12 12.46
N ILE A 487 13.56 -16.50 13.39
CA ILE A 487 13.24 -15.18 13.97
C ILE A 487 14.45 -14.24 13.93
N PHE A 488 14.25 -13.01 13.44
CA PHE A 488 15.30 -12.01 13.30
C PHE A 488 14.86 -10.61 13.74
N GLY A 489 15.47 -10.05 14.79
CA GLY A 489 15.14 -8.69 15.22
C GLY A 489 15.40 -7.64 14.12
N GLY A 490 16.56 -7.65 13.47
CA GLY A 490 16.83 -6.79 12.32
C GLY A 490 17.89 -7.35 11.37
N ILE A 491 17.67 -7.22 10.06
CA ILE A 491 18.61 -7.68 9.02
C ILE A 491 19.04 -6.50 8.17
N SER A 492 20.37 -6.34 8.04
CA SER A 492 21.02 -5.39 7.14
C SER A 492 21.76 -6.16 6.05
N GLY A 493 21.33 -6.02 4.81
CA GLY A 493 22.04 -6.53 3.64
C GLY A 493 23.13 -5.55 3.18
N TYR A 494 24.32 -6.07 2.95
CA TYR A 494 25.40 -5.46 2.18
C TYR A 494 25.50 -6.20 0.84
N ILE A 495 25.44 -5.46 -0.27
CA ILE A 495 25.56 -6.01 -1.61
C ILE A 495 26.84 -5.43 -2.23
N ASP A 496 27.80 -6.29 -2.52
CA ASP A 496 28.97 -6.05 -3.38
C ASP A 496 28.56 -6.42 -4.81
N GLU A 497 28.16 -5.46 -5.62
CA GLU A 497 27.91 -5.74 -7.04
C GLU A 497 29.23 -5.72 -7.80
N ARG A 498 29.61 -6.87 -8.37
CA ARG A 498 30.79 -7.00 -9.23
C ARG A 498 30.36 -7.31 -10.65
N SER A 499 30.63 -6.39 -11.56
CA SER A 499 30.53 -6.65 -12.99
C SER A 499 31.77 -7.40 -13.47
N TYR A 500 31.57 -8.53 -14.13
CA TYR A 500 32.64 -9.27 -14.81
C TYR A 500 32.33 -9.28 -16.30
N THR A 501 33.30 -8.95 -17.14
CA THR A 501 33.20 -9.21 -18.57
C THR A 501 33.94 -10.51 -18.87
N VAL A 502 33.27 -11.47 -19.52
CA VAL A 502 33.89 -12.74 -19.92
C VAL A 502 34.68 -12.50 -21.21
N ALA A 503 35.99 -12.82 -21.21
CA ALA A 503 36.79 -12.84 -22.43
C ALA A 503 36.52 -14.12 -23.22
N GLU A 504 36.25 -14.01 -24.52
CA GLU A 504 36.31 -15.16 -25.43
C GLU A 504 37.79 -15.44 -25.74
N TYR A 505 38.28 -16.61 -25.33
CA TYR A 505 39.53 -17.12 -25.88
C TYR A 505 39.18 -17.79 -27.21
N ASP A 506 39.54 -17.14 -28.32
CA ASP A 506 39.50 -17.77 -29.63
C ASP A 506 40.46 -18.97 -29.62
N THR A 507 39.91 -20.17 -29.69
CA THR A 507 40.67 -21.43 -29.69
C THR A 507 41.35 -21.75 -31.03
N GLU A 508 41.33 -20.83 -32.01
CA GLU A 508 41.92 -21.07 -33.33
C GLU A 508 43.29 -20.41 -33.62
N ASP A 509 44.00 -19.83 -32.63
CA ASP A 509 45.42 -19.44 -32.83
C ASP A 509 46.41 -20.34 -32.06
N PRO A 510 46.96 -21.40 -32.69
CA PRO A 510 47.95 -22.29 -32.08
C PRO A 510 49.35 -21.67 -31.92
N THR A 511 49.54 -20.36 -32.16
CA THR A 511 50.88 -19.73 -32.09
C THR A 511 51.23 -19.05 -30.75
N GLN A 512 50.34 -19.05 -29.77
CA GLN A 512 50.56 -18.37 -28.47
C GLN A 512 51.03 -19.30 -27.32
N LEU A 513 51.47 -20.53 -27.61
CA LEU A 513 52.14 -21.40 -26.63
C LEU A 513 53.57 -21.74 -27.07
N THR A 514 54.49 -20.81 -26.85
CA THR A 514 55.91 -21.08 -26.53
C THR A 514 56.43 -20.11 -25.50
#